data_AF-J3CQX0-F1
#
_entry.id   AF-J3CQX0-F1
#
_cell.length_a   1.000
_cell.length_b   1.000
_cell.length_c   1.000
_cell.angle_alpha   90.00
_cell.angle_beta   90.00
_cell.angle_gamma   90.00
#
_symmetry.space_group_name_H-M   'P 1'
#
loop_
_entity.id
_entity.type
_entity.pdbx_description
1 polymer ?
#
loop_
_entity_poly.entity_id
_entity_poly.type
_entity_poly.pdbx_seq_one_letter_code
_entity_poly.pdbx_strand_id
1 'polypeptide(L)' 'MRVALVTGGSSGILSAIPAGRLATPGEIARGVAFLVADESAFVNGITLSINGGKYMA' A
#
# COMPACT_ATOMS: atom_id res chain seq x y z
N MET A 1 -1.82 13.22 4.60
CA MET A 1 -1.95 12.24 3.51
C MET A 1 -0.58 11.71 3.16
N ARG A 2 -0.36 10.40 3.35
CA ARG A 2 0.88 9.70 2.99
C ARG A 2 0.54 8.28 2.55
N VAL A 3 1.22 7.77 1.52
CA VAL A 3 1.17 6.37 1.10
C VAL A 3 2.40 5.67 1.64
N ALA A 4 2.21 4.64 2.45
CA ALA A 4 3.29 3.82 2.98
C ALA A 4 3.44 2.57 2.10
N LEU A 5 4.59 2.44 1.45
CA LEU A 5 4.92 1.29 0.62
C LEU A 5 5.91 0.35 1.32
N VAL A 6 5.77 -0.93 1.02
CA VAL A 6 6.81 -1.93 1.25
C VAL A 6 7.36 -2.34 -0.11
N THR A 7 8.51 -1.80 -0.51
CA THR A 7 9.19 -2.13 -1.75
C THR A 7 10.58 -2.67 -1.46
N GLY A 8 10.92 -3.81 -2.10
CA GLY A 8 12.23 -4.43 -2.02
C GLY A 8 12.35 -5.45 -0.88
N GLY A 9 12.78 -6.66 -1.22
CA GLY A 9 13.25 -7.62 -0.22
C GLY A 9 13.73 -8.93 -0.82
N SER A 10 14.75 -9.49 -0.18
CA SER A 10 15.25 -10.85 -0.33
C SER A 10 14.16 -11.88 -0.02
N SER A 11 14.34 -13.14 -0.44
CA SER A 11 13.39 -14.27 -0.31
C SER A 11 12.55 -14.29 0.99
N GLY A 12 13.13 -13.95 2.15
CA GLY A 12 12.43 -13.87 3.44
C GLY A 12 11.40 -12.74 3.60
N ILE A 13 11.32 -11.75 2.70
CA ILE A 13 10.30 -10.70 2.75
C ILE A 13 8.94 -11.23 2.29
N LEU A 14 8.93 -12.19 1.36
CA LEU A 14 7.69 -12.68 0.74
C LEU A 14 6.88 -13.53 1.70
N SER A 15 7.55 -14.30 2.57
CA SER A 15 6.89 -15.09 3.61
C SER A 15 6.19 -14.23 4.67
N ALA A 16 6.64 -12.99 4.87
CA ALA A 16 6.01 -12.03 5.78
C ALA A 16 4.85 -11.25 5.14
N ILE A 17 4.57 -11.46 3.85
CA ILE A 17 3.45 -10.81 3.15
C ILE A 17 2.36 -11.87 2.94
N PRO A 18 1.20 -11.78 3.61
CA PRO A 18 0.09 -12.71 3.40
C PRO A 18 -0.35 -12.85 1.94
N ALA A 19 -0.25 -11.78 1.14
CA ALA A 19 -0.52 -11.84 -0.29
C ALA A 19 0.53 -12.65 -1.10
N GLY A 20 1.62 -13.10 -0.48
CA GLY A 20 2.66 -13.94 -1.09
C GLY A 20 3.51 -13.26 -2.17
N ARG A 21 3.35 -11.95 -2.38
CA ARG A 21 4.06 -11.19 -3.42
C ARG A 21 4.20 -9.72 -3.05
N LEU A 22 5.11 -9.06 -3.76
CA LEU A 22 5.18 -7.60 -3.75
C LEU A 22 4.00 -7.00 -4.53
N ALA A 23 3.60 -5.80 -4.12
CA ALA A 23 2.65 -4.99 -4.89
C ALA A 23 3.31 -4.52 -6.20
N THR A 24 2.52 -4.50 -7.27
CA THR A 24 2.90 -3.90 -8.54
C THR A 24 2.81 -2.37 -8.44
N PRO A 25 3.55 -1.61 -9.28
CA PRO A 25 3.42 -0.15 -9.32
C PRO A 25 1.98 0.32 -9.55
N GLY A 26 1.20 -0.40 -10.38
CA GLY A 26 -0.21 -0.08 -10.63
C GLY A 26 -1.10 -0.23 -9.41
N GLU A 27 -0.82 -1.18 -8.50
CA GLU A 27 -1.55 -1.33 -7.24
C GLU A 27 -1.33 -0.16 -6.30
N ILE A 28 -0.11 0.36 -6.25
CA ILE A 28 0.22 1.57 -5.49
C ILE A 28 -0.45 2.79 -6.12
N ALA A 29 -0.31 2.94 -7.44
CA ALA A 29 -0.85 4.06 -8.19
C ALA A 29 -2.36 4.20 -7.99
N ARG A 30 -3.10 3.09 -7.86
CA ARG A 30 -4.54 3.12 -7.55
C ARG A 30 -4.84 3.72 -6.18
N GLY A 31 -4.04 3.41 -5.16
CA GLY A 31 -4.21 4.03 -3.84
C GLY A 31 -3.86 5.52 -3.83
N VAL A 32 -2.84 5.93 -4.61
CA VAL A 32 -2.55 7.35 -4.83
C VAL A 32 -3.71 8.02 -5.55
N ALA A 33 -4.19 7.43 -6.65
CA ALA A 33 -5.30 7.93 -7.46
C ALA A 33 -6.57 8.12 -6.62
N PHE A 34 -6.90 7.15 -5.76
CA PHE A 34 -7.99 7.28 -4.80
C PHE A 34 -7.82 8.51 -3.90
N LEU A 35 -6.63 8.72 -3.32
CA LEU A 35 -6.40 9.82 -2.38
C LEU A 35 -6.38 11.22 -3.04
N VAL A 36 -6.05 11.31 -4.32
CA VAL A 36 -6.04 12.59 -5.07
C VAL A 36 -7.35 12.87 -5.81
N ALA A 37 -8.29 11.93 -5.80
CA ALA A 37 -9.59 12.09 -6.45
C ALA A 37 -10.43 13.16 -5.74
N ASP A 38 -11.23 13.91 -6.51
CA ASP A 38 -12.10 14.95 -5.97
C ASP A 38 -13.12 14.38 -4.97
N GLU A 39 -13.57 13.15 -5.19
CA GLU A 39 -14.47 12.41 -4.32
C GLU A 39 -13.86 12.12 -2.93
N SER A 40 -12.53 12.17 -2.81
CA SER A 40 -11.80 11.95 -1.55
C SER A 40 -11.58 13.23 -0.74
N ALA A 41 -12.24 14.35 -1.06
CA ALA A 41 -12.03 15.65 -0.42
C ALA A 41 -12.15 15.64 1.13
N PHE A 42 -12.94 14.72 1.70
CA PHE A 42 -13.09 14.59 3.16
C PHE A 42 -12.12 13.59 3.81
N VAL A 43 -11.27 12.91 3.03
CA VAL A 43 -10.28 11.95 3.52
C VAL A 43 -8.94 12.65 3.72
N ASN A 44 -8.68 13.08 4.96
CA ASN A 44 -7.44 13.75 5.34
C ASN A 44 -6.92 13.25 6.69
N GLY A 45 -5.68 13.62 7.06
CA GLY A 45 -5.05 13.20 8.33
C GLY A 45 -4.63 11.72 8.43
N ILE A 46 -4.98 10.87 7.46
CA ILE A 46 -4.70 9.43 7.49
C ILE A 46 -3.40 9.03 6.77
N THR A 47 -2.95 7.81 7.09
CA THR A 47 -1.96 7.05 6.33
C THR A 47 -2.64 5.84 5.71
N LEU A 48 -2.55 5.70 4.38
CA LEU A 48 -3.08 4.54 3.67
C LEU A 48 -1.96 3.51 3.48
N SER A 49 -2.13 2.34 4.11
CA SER A 49 -1.19 1.23 4.01
C SER A 49 -1.54 0.30 2.85
N ILE A 50 -0.61 0.14 1.90
CA ILE A 50 -0.74 -0.80 0.77
C ILE A 50 0.42 -1.80 0.86
N ASN A 51 0.21 -2.88 1.62
CA ASN A 51 1.31 -3.74 2.09
C ASN A 51 1.05 -5.24 1.94
N GLY A 52 -0.01 -5.65 1.25
CA GLY A 52 -0.36 -7.06 1.07
C GLY A 52 -0.62 -7.84 2.37
N GLY A 53 -0.99 -7.14 3.45
CA GLY A 53 -1.27 -7.71 4.77
C GLY A 53 -0.08 -7.76 5.73
N LYS A 54 1.11 -7.29 5.33
CA LYS A 54 2.36 -7.44 6.10
C LYS A 54 2.29 -6.94 7.56
N TYR A 55 1.52 -5.89 7.83
CA TYR A 55 1.41 -5.29 9.17
C TYR A 55 0.14 -5.72 9.92
N MET A 56 -0.60 -6.71 9.42
CA MET A 56 -1.86 -7.18 10.02
C MET A 56 -1.74 -8.58 10.65
N ALA A 57 -0.62 -9.27 10.43
CA ALA A 57 -0.30 -10.60 10.96
C ALA A 57 0.93 -10.52 11.87
#